data_AF-A0A084XW44-F1
#
_entry.id   AF-A0A084XW44-F1
#
_cell.length_a   1.000
_cell.length_b   1.000
_cell.length_c   1.000
_cell.angle_alpha   90.00
_cell.angle_beta   90.00
_cell.angle_gamma   90.00
#
_symmetry.space_group_name_H-M   'P 1'
#
loop_
_entity.id
_entity.type
_entity.pdbx_description
1 polymer ?
#
loop_
_entity_poly.entity_id
_entity_poly.type
_entity_poly.pdbx_seq_one_letter_code
_entity_poly.pdbx_strand_id
1 'polypeptide(L)'
;MMTDEDKLTLWVGSFRYYCGRMTYAVRDFCELLCREWPNLPEHTQNLIHFELEEEFYRDDKIRPNDQYAPLGMDCDRKEWEKVRALWVTPDTDTPNIGGK
;
A
#
# COMPACT_ATOMS: atom_id res chain seq x y z
N MET A 1 11.26 5.50 23.22
CA MET A 1 11.40 5.37 21.75
C MET A 1 10.78 4.04 21.38
N MET A 2 9.91 3.97 20.37
CA MET A 2 9.35 2.69 19.91
C MET A 2 10.44 1.82 19.31
N THR A 3 10.41 0.53 19.63
CA THR A 3 11.28 -0.47 19.01
C THR A 3 10.80 -0.79 17.59
N ASP A 4 11.61 -1.47 16.80
CA ASP A 4 11.19 -1.89 15.46
C ASP A 4 10.10 -2.97 15.51
N GLU A 5 10.04 -3.76 16.58
CA GLU A 5 8.95 -4.72 16.84
C GLU A 5 7.63 -4.00 17.19
N ASP A 6 7.68 -2.91 17.97
CA ASP A 6 6.51 -2.07 18.22
C ASP A 6 5.99 -1.45 16.92
N LYS A 7 6.90 -0.96 16.08
CA LYS A 7 6.55 -0.40 14.76
C LYS A 7 5.93 -1.46 13.85
N LEU A 8 6.49 -2.67 13.81
CA LEU A 8 5.90 -3.78 13.06
C LEU A 8 4.46 -4.01 13.50
N THR A 9 4.24 -4.17 14.81
CA THR A 9 2.92 -4.43 15.39
C THR A 9 1.91 -3.34 15.02
N LEU A 10 2.31 -2.08 15.14
CA LEU A 10 1.43 -0.95 14.86
C LEU A 10 1.17 -0.78 13.37
N TRP A 11 2.21 -0.71 12.54
CA TRP A 11 2.03 -0.41 11.12
C TRP A 11 1.37 -1.55 10.35
N VAL A 12 1.83 -2.79 10.56
CA VAL A 12 1.26 -3.97 9.89
C VAL A 12 -0.13 -4.26 10.46
N GLY A 13 -0.31 -4.12 11.78
CA GLY A 13 -1.61 -4.30 12.42
C GLY A 13 -2.65 -3.29 11.92
N SER A 14 -2.28 -2.01 11.85
CA SER A 14 -3.15 -0.97 11.28
C SER A 14 -3.43 -1.21 9.80
N PHE A 15 -2.41 -1.55 8.99
CA PHE A 15 -2.58 -1.88 7.58
C PHE A 15 -3.65 -2.97 7.37
N ARG A 16 -3.50 -4.11 8.06
CA ARG A 16 -4.46 -5.22 7.98
C ARG A 16 -5.85 -4.83 8.49
N TYR A 17 -5.94 -3.96 9.49
CA TYR A 17 -7.21 -3.47 10.01
C TYR A 17 -7.96 -2.58 9.01
N TYR A 18 -7.23 -1.75 8.26
CA TYR A 18 -7.81 -0.81 7.30
C TYR A 18 -8.14 -1.45 5.95
N CYS A 19 -7.50 -2.57 5.58
CA CYS A 19 -7.92 -3.35 4.42
C CYS A 19 -9.41 -3.75 4.54
N GLY A 20 -10.15 -3.61 3.44
CA GLY A 20 -11.58 -3.92 3.35
C GLY A 20 -12.50 -2.95 4.10
N ARG A 21 -11.97 -1.92 4.77
CA ARG A 21 -12.78 -0.88 5.41
C ARG A 21 -13.30 0.10 4.36
N MET A 22 -14.45 0.70 4.66
CA MET A 22 -15.14 1.67 3.80
C MET A 22 -15.41 2.94 4.62
N THR A 23 -14.35 3.55 5.12
CA THR A 23 -14.42 4.73 6.00
C THR A 23 -13.36 5.74 5.59
N TYR A 24 -13.61 7.03 5.87
CA TYR A 24 -12.63 8.10 5.58
C TYR A 24 -11.26 7.86 6.22
N ALA A 25 -11.20 7.09 7.31
CA ALA A 25 -9.96 6.77 8.01
C ALA A 25 -8.99 5.91 7.18
N VAL A 26 -9.48 5.19 6.15
CA VAL A 26 -8.61 4.47 5.20
C VAL A 26 -7.72 5.45 4.45
N ARG A 27 -8.32 6.54 3.95
CA ARG A 27 -7.58 7.62 3.29
C ARG A 27 -6.54 8.24 4.22
N ASP A 28 -6.94 8.62 5.42
CA ASP A 28 -6.03 9.25 6.40
C ASP A 28 -4.84 8.32 6.73
N PHE A 29 -5.11 7.01 6.86
CA PHE A 29 -4.07 6.02 7.08
C PHE A 29 -3.15 5.86 5.87
N CYS A 30 -3.68 5.80 4.63
CA CYS A 30 -2.86 5.71 3.43
C CYS A 30 -1.96 6.95 3.26
N GLU A 31 -2.50 8.15 3.49
CA GLU A 31 -1.72 9.40 3.44
C GLU A 31 -0.60 9.40 4.50
N LEU A 32 -0.90 8.95 5.72
CA LEU A 32 0.07 8.80 6.80
C LEU A 32 1.16 7.76 6.44
N LEU A 33 0.75 6.60 5.91
CA LEU A 33 1.66 5.53 5.52
C LEU A 33 2.61 5.97 4.40
N CYS A 34 2.11 6.65 3.37
CA CYS A 34 2.94 7.20 2.30
C CYS A 34 3.99 8.19 2.83
N ARG A 35 3.58 9.07 3.75
CA ARG A 35 4.50 10.06 4.35
C ARG A 35 5.58 9.40 5.20
N GLU A 36 5.20 8.42 6.02
CA GLU A 36 6.13 7.78 6.96
C GLU A 36 6.89 6.60 6.36
N TRP A 37 6.56 6.18 5.13
CA TRP A 37 7.19 5.05 4.47
C TRP A 37 8.72 5.07 4.58
N PRO A 38 9.44 6.17 4.29
CA PRO A 38 10.91 6.21 4.40
C PRO A 38 11.46 6.02 5.82
N ASN A 39 10.63 6.19 6.85
CA ASN A 39 11.00 6.06 8.26
C ASN A 39 10.67 4.68 8.85
N LEU A 40 9.98 3.83 8.09
CA LEU A 40 9.63 2.48 8.52
C LEU A 40 10.84 1.54 8.44
N PRO A 41 10.97 0.58 9.38
CA PRO A 41 11.95 -0.48 9.23
C PRO A 41 11.73 -1.26 7.93
N GLU A 42 12.81 -1.66 7.27
CA GLU A 42 12.78 -2.39 6.00
C GLU A 42 11.90 -3.66 6.07
N HIS A 43 11.97 -4.40 7.19
CA HIS A 43 11.13 -5.57 7.39
C HIS A 43 9.62 -5.23 7.38
N THR A 44 9.23 -4.11 7.99
CA THR A 44 7.85 -3.63 8.01
C THR A 44 7.39 -3.22 6.62
N GLN A 45 8.24 -2.50 5.87
CA GLN A 45 7.96 -2.12 4.48
C GLN A 45 7.73 -3.37 3.61
N ASN A 46 8.64 -4.34 3.69
CA ASN A 46 8.56 -5.56 2.90
C ASN A 46 7.28 -6.36 3.17
N LEU A 47 6.85 -6.44 4.42
CA LEU A 47 5.62 -7.16 4.78
C LEU A 47 4.38 -6.45 4.25
N ILE A 48 4.28 -5.12 4.42
CA ILE A 48 3.16 -4.33 3.89
C ILE A 48 3.13 -4.40 2.35
N HIS A 49 4.27 -4.29 1.69
CA HIS A 49 4.37 -4.42 0.23
C HIS A 49 3.82 -5.76 -0.24
N PHE A 50 4.33 -6.87 0.31
CA PHE A 50 3.90 -8.20 -0.09
C PHE A 50 2.40 -8.40 0.13
N GLU A 51 1.88 -8.07 1.31
CA GLU A 51 0.46 -8.25 1.63
C GLU A 51 -0.44 -7.32 0.80
N LEU A 52 -0.03 -6.07 0.54
CA LEU A 52 -0.84 -5.17 -0.29
C LEU A 52 -0.97 -5.69 -1.73
N GLU A 53 0.09 -6.25 -2.31
CA GLU A 53 0.01 -6.88 -3.63
C GLU A 53 -0.93 -8.10 -3.63
N GLU A 54 -0.93 -8.91 -2.57
CA GLU A 54 -1.90 -10.00 -2.41
C GLU A 54 -3.34 -9.50 -2.31
N GLU A 55 -3.57 -8.42 -1.56
CA GLU A 55 -4.90 -7.82 -1.44
C GLU A 55 -5.39 -7.23 -2.76
N PHE A 56 -4.52 -6.56 -3.54
CA PHE A 56 -4.85 -6.14 -4.91
C PHE A 56 -5.24 -7.33 -5.80
N TYR A 57 -4.48 -8.41 -5.76
CA TYR A 57 -4.78 -9.62 -6.54
C TYR A 57 -6.12 -10.26 -6.14
N ARG A 58 -6.42 -10.32 -4.85
CA ARG A 58 -7.71 -10.82 -4.34
C ARG A 58 -8.86 -9.90 -4.75
N ASP A 59 -8.62 -8.59 -4.69
CA ASP A 59 -9.59 -7.56 -4.99
C ASP A 59 -9.99 -7.56 -6.47
N ASP A 60 -9.01 -7.62 -7.38
CA ASP A 60 -9.25 -7.69 -8.83
C ASP A 60 -10.08 -8.92 -9.23
N LYS A 61 -9.99 -10.03 -8.48
CA LYS A 61 -10.81 -11.25 -8.70
C LYS A 61 -12.25 -11.11 -8.27
N ILE A 62 -12.53 -10.28 -7.26
CA ILE A 62 -13.84 -10.20 -6.59
C ILE A 62 -14.65 -9.00 -7.09
N ARG A 63 -13.97 -7.91 -7.51
CA ARG A 63 -14.59 -6.62 -7.87
C ARG A 63 -15.64 -6.64 -8.98
N PRO A 64 -15.84 -7.70 -9.80
CA PRO A 64 -17.03 -7.80 -10.65
C PRO A 64 -18.36 -8.05 -9.89
N ASN A 65 -18.33 -8.58 -8.66
CA ASN A 65 -19.49 -9.30 -8.09
C ASN A 65 -19.82 -9.08 -6.60
N ASP A 66 -19.08 -8.28 -5.82
CA ASP A 66 -19.28 -8.22 -4.36
C ASP A 66 -19.35 -6.78 -3.79
N GLN A 67 -20.15 -6.64 -2.73
CA GLN A 67 -20.29 -5.43 -1.93
C GLN A 67 -19.13 -5.26 -0.92
N TYR A 68 -18.36 -6.31 -0.65
CA TYR A 68 -17.25 -6.31 0.31
C TYR A 68 -15.92 -6.74 -0.34
N ALA A 69 -15.29 -5.80 -1.06
CA ALA A 69 -14.01 -6.05 -1.70
C ALA A 69 -12.82 -5.92 -0.70
N PRO A 70 -11.74 -6.69 -0.88
CA PRO A 70 -10.57 -6.69 0.00
C PRO A 70 -9.90 -5.31 0.20
N LEU A 71 -9.98 -4.40 -0.76
CA LEU A 71 -9.44 -3.03 -0.63
C LEU A 71 -10.53 -1.97 -0.35
N GLY A 72 -11.74 -2.40 0.02
CA GLY A 72 -12.87 -1.50 0.24
C GLY A 72 -13.48 -0.99 -1.06
N MET A 73 -14.13 0.17 -1.02
CA MET A 73 -14.78 0.76 -2.19
C MET A 73 -13.76 1.26 -3.23
N ASP A 74 -14.25 1.73 -4.37
CA ASP A 74 -13.40 2.33 -5.41
C ASP A 74 -12.58 3.52 -4.90
N CYS A 75 -13.12 4.32 -3.98
CA CYS A 75 -12.36 5.41 -3.37
C CYS A 75 -11.24 4.88 -2.46
N ASP A 76 -11.48 3.83 -1.69
CA ASP A 76 -10.49 3.24 -0.78
C ASP A 76 -9.36 2.57 -1.58
N ARG A 77 -9.68 1.79 -2.62
CA ARG A 77 -8.68 1.19 -3.52
C ARG A 77 -7.79 2.24 -4.19
N LYS A 78 -8.34 3.39 -4.59
CA LYS A 78 -7.54 4.49 -5.16
C LYS A 78 -6.54 5.07 -4.16
N GLU A 79 -6.84 5.06 -2.87
CA GLU A 79 -5.88 5.47 -1.84
C GLU A 79 -4.78 4.41 -1.66
N TRP A 80 -5.14 3.13 -1.70
CA TRP A 80 -4.17 2.02 -1.69
C TRP A 80 -3.26 2.01 -2.92
N GLU A 81 -3.73 2.45 -4.10
CA GLU A 81 -2.89 2.59 -5.30
C GLU A 81 -1.77 3.62 -5.10
N LYS A 82 -2.00 4.67 -4.28
CA LYS A 82 -0.96 5.65 -3.95
C LYS A 82 0.13 5.02 -3.08
N VAL A 83 -0.25 4.15 -2.14
CA VAL A 83 0.70 3.37 -1.33
C VAL A 83 1.48 2.42 -2.25
N ARG A 84 0.78 1.72 -3.15
CA ARG A 84 1.40 0.81 -4.12
C ARG A 84 2.45 1.50 -5.00
N ALA A 85 2.22 2.76 -5.36
CA ALA A 85 3.15 3.54 -6.18
C ALA A 85 4.51 3.81 -5.50
N LEU A 86 4.66 3.57 -4.19
CA LEU A 86 5.92 3.79 -3.46
C LEU A 86 7.06 2.87 -3.92
N TRP A 87 6.75 1.72 -4.53
CA TRP A 87 7.74 0.75 -5.03
C TRP A 87 7.63 0.48 -6.53
N VAL A 88 6.75 1.18 -7.24
CA VAL A 88 6.72 1.19 -8.70
C VAL A 88 7.70 2.26 -9.17
N THR A 89 8.95 1.87 -9.42
CA THR A 89 9.96 2.79 -9.97
C THR A 89 9.52 3.29 -11.34
N PRO A 90 9.58 4.62 -11.62
CA PRO A 90 9.56 5.08 -13.01
C PRO A 90 10.81 4.53 -13.69
N ASP A 91 10.62 3.77 -14.78
CA ASP A 91 11.71 3.17 -15.56
C ASP A 91 12.84 4.18 -15.83
N THR A 92 14.00 3.98 -15.21
CA THR A 92 15.22 4.71 -15.55
C THR A 92 15.96 4.11 -16.75
N ASP A 93 15.28 3.31 -17.58
CA ASP A 93 15.81 2.72 -18.81
C ASP A 93 15.29 3.44 -20.06
N THR A 94 15.45 4.77 -20.11
CA THR A 94 15.54 5.42 -21.43
C THR A 94 17.01 5.36 -21.85
N PRO A 95 17.41 4.51 -22.82
CA PRO A 95 18.76 4.57 -23.35
C PRO A 95 18.98 5.97 -23.90
N ASN A 96 19.98 6.66 -23.37
CA ASN A 96 20.53 7.87 -23.95
C ASN A 96 21.12 7.49 -25.32
N ILE A 97 20.31 7.56 -26.36
CA ILE A 97 20.79 7.50 -27.74
C ILE A 97 21.40 8.87 -28.05
N GLY A 98 22.58 9.10 -27.46
CA GLY A 98 23.53 10.06 -27.98
C GLY A 98 23.93 9.58 -29.38
N GLY A 99 23.54 10.33 -30.40
CA GLY A 99 23.68 9.90 -31.79
C GLY A 99 23.67 11.04 -32.79
N LYS A 100 24.77 11.82 -32.76
CA LYS A 100 25.28 12.79 -33.76
C LYS A 100 24.55 14.12 -33.94
#